data_AF-A0A5E7B8J5-F1
#
_entry.id   AF-A0A5E7B8J5-F1
#
_cell.length_a   1.000
_cell.length_b   1.000
_cell.length_c   1.000
_cell.angle_alpha   90.00
_cell.angle_beta   90.00
_cell.angle_gamma   90.00
#
_symmetry.space_group_name_H-M   'P 1'
#
loop_
_entity.id
_entity.type
_entity.pdbx_description
1 polymer ?
#
loop_
_entity_poly.entity_id
_entity_poly.type
_entity_poly.pdbx_seq_one_letter_code
_entity_poly.pdbx_strand_id
1 'polypeptide(L)'
;MALDPPTMLTLSIALAAAAALYLAIEWRSIREPSLLLWSAGFATITLGSTLALLRISGLLLIGIWFANGLLVAAHWFFLLGVARFTKARLSVPGR
;
A
#
# COMPACT_ATOMS: atom_id res chain seq x y z
N MET A 1 3.51 27.91 -6.40
CA MET A 1 2.10 27.57 -6.12
C MET A 1 2.10 26.32 -5.25
N ALA A 2 1.62 26.40 -4.01
CA ALA A 2 1.45 25.22 -3.17
C ALA A 2 0.25 24.40 -3.69
N LEU A 3 0.41 23.08 -3.83
CA LEU A 3 -0.69 22.20 -4.15
C LEU A 3 -1.66 22.17 -2.96
N ASP A 4 -2.96 22.28 -3.22
CA ASP A 4 -3.99 22.17 -2.18
C ASP A 4 -4.07 20.72 -1.63
N PRO A 5 -4.50 20.53 -0.38
CA PRO A 5 -4.48 19.22 0.27
C PRO A 5 -5.26 18.11 -0.48
N PRO A 6 -6.46 18.35 -1.04
CA PRO A 6 -7.17 17.37 -1.87
C PRO A 6 -6.38 16.95 -3.12
N THR A 7 -5.72 17.89 -3.80
CA THR A 7 -4.86 17.58 -4.95
C THR A 7 -3.68 16.68 -4.55
N MET A 8 -2.98 17.00 -3.45
CA MET A 8 -1.88 16.15 -2.97
C MET A 8 -2.34 14.73 -2.59
N LEU A 9 -3.53 14.62 -1.99
CA LEU A 9 -4.11 13.32 -1.63
C LEU A 9 -4.48 12.52 -2.89
N THR A 10 -5.04 13.17 -3.90
CA THR A 10 -5.37 12.54 -5.19
C THR A 10 -4.13 12.02 -5.90
N LEU A 11 -3.04 12.80 -5.91
CA LEU A 11 -1.76 12.34 -6.47
C LEU A 11 -1.19 11.16 -5.68
N SER A 12 -1.33 11.16 -4.36
CA SER A 12 -0.89 10.05 -3.51
C SER A 12 -1.67 8.76 -3.79
N ILE A 13 -2.99 8.86 -4.02
CA ILE A 13 -3.85 7.74 -4.44
C ILE A 13 -3.35 7.17 -5.77
N ALA A 14 -3.11 8.04 -6.75
CA ALA A 14 -2.65 7.64 -8.08
C ALA A 14 -1.30 6.93 -8.03
N LEU A 15 -0.33 7.48 -7.29
CA LEU A 15 1.00 6.88 -7.11
C LEU A 15 0.95 5.53 -6.39
N ALA A 16 0.16 5.44 -5.31
CA ALA A 16 -0.01 4.18 -4.59
C ALA A 16 -0.69 3.12 -5.47
N ALA A 17 -1.69 3.50 -6.27
CA ALA A 17 -2.36 2.59 -7.20
C ALA A 17 -1.41 2.08 -8.28
N ALA A 18 -0.60 2.97 -8.87
CA ALA A 18 0.41 2.61 -9.85
C ALA A 18 1.45 1.63 -9.27
N ALA A 19 1.94 1.89 -8.05
CA ALA A 19 2.87 1.00 -7.36
C ALA A 19 2.25 -0.37 -7.05
N ALA A 20 1.00 -0.41 -6.59
CA ALA A 20 0.27 -1.66 -6.33
C ALA A 20 0.13 -2.51 -7.59
N LEU A 21 -0.28 -1.89 -8.71
CA LEU A 21 -0.43 -2.56 -10.00
C LEU A 21 0.91 -3.06 -10.54
N TYR A 22 1.95 -2.23 -10.49
CA TYR A 22 3.28 -2.61 -10.94
C TYR A 22 3.77 -3.87 -10.20
N LEU A 23 3.68 -3.87 -8.86
CA LEU A 23 4.09 -5.03 -8.04
C LEU A 23 3.23 -6.27 -8.28
N ALA A 24 1.93 -6.10 -8.53
CA ALA A 24 1.04 -7.22 -8.87
C ALA A 24 1.38 -7.84 -10.23
N ILE A 25 1.72 -7.01 -11.22
CA ILE A 25 2.17 -7.46 -12.54
C ILE A 25 3.52 -8.17 -12.40
N GLU A 26 4.47 -7.57 -11.68
CA GLU A 26 5.80 -8.15 -11.47
C GLU A 26 5.71 -9.49 -10.72
N TRP A 27 4.81 -9.58 -9.74
CA TRP A 27 4.53 -10.85 -9.07
C TRP A 27 4.03 -11.94 -10.02
N ARG A 28 3.24 -11.60 -11.04
CA ARG A 28 2.78 -12.60 -12.02
C ARG A 28 3.96 -13.23 -12.77
N SER A 29 5.03 -12.46 -12.99
CA SER A 29 6.27 -12.89 -13.65
C SER A 29 7.19 -13.67 -12.69
N ILE A 30 7.57 -13.06 -11.56
CA ILE A 30 8.60 -13.58 -10.64
C ILE A 30 8.03 -14.60 -9.63
N ARG A 31 6.71 -14.55 -9.35
CA ARG A 31 5.99 -15.39 -8.37
C ARG A 31 6.52 -15.31 -6.93
N GLU A 32 7.27 -14.28 -6.60
CA GLU A 32 7.81 -14.09 -5.25
C GLU A 32 6.74 -13.53 -4.29
N PRO A 33 6.48 -14.17 -3.13
CA PRO A 33 5.35 -13.84 -2.27
C PRO A 33 5.47 -12.50 -1.53
N SER A 34 6.68 -11.94 -1.34
CA SER A 34 6.83 -10.61 -0.74
C SER A 34 6.31 -9.49 -1.66
N LEU A 35 6.44 -9.64 -2.99
CA LEU A 35 5.88 -8.69 -3.97
C LEU A 35 4.36 -8.56 -3.84
N LEU A 36 3.65 -9.67 -3.60
CA LEU A 36 2.21 -9.64 -3.32
C LEU A 36 1.88 -8.88 -2.05
N LEU A 37 2.63 -9.12 -0.98
CA LEU A 37 2.38 -8.46 0.31
C LEU A 37 2.63 -6.96 0.20
N TRP A 38 3.68 -6.54 -0.50
CA TRP A 38 3.93 -5.13 -0.78
C TRP A 38 2.86 -4.52 -1.69
N SER A 39 2.42 -5.23 -2.73
CA SER A 39 1.30 -4.81 -3.58
C SER A 39 0.03 -4.61 -2.76
N ALA A 40 -0.31 -5.55 -1.87
CA ALA A 40 -1.45 -5.44 -0.96
C ALA A 40 -1.32 -4.24 -0.01
N GLY A 41 -0.11 -3.95 0.49
CA GLY A 41 0.18 -2.75 1.28
C GLY A 41 -0.12 -1.45 0.52
N PHE A 42 0.37 -1.33 -0.72
CA PHE A 42 0.08 -0.17 -1.57
C PHE A 42 -1.40 -0.07 -1.93
N ALA A 43 -2.08 -1.18 -2.25
CA ALA A 43 -3.52 -1.19 -2.52
C ALA A 43 -4.32 -0.72 -1.29
N THR A 44 -3.89 -1.11 -0.09
CA THR A 44 -4.48 -0.66 1.17
C THR A 44 -4.30 0.85 1.36
N ILE A 45 -3.14 1.40 1.02
CA ILE A 45 -2.90 2.86 1.02
C ILE A 45 -3.81 3.58 0.02
N THR A 46 -3.96 3.05 -1.19
CA THR A 46 -4.88 3.60 -2.21
C THR A 46 -6.31 3.68 -1.68
N LEU A 47 -6.82 2.58 -1.10
CA LEU A 47 -8.17 2.52 -0.53
C LEU A 47 -8.32 3.48 0.66
N GLY A 48 -7.39 3.46 1.61
CA GLY A 48 -7.42 4.35 2.78
C GLY A 48 -7.37 5.82 2.40
N SER A 49 -6.53 6.18 1.42
CA SER A 49 -6.40 7.55 0.92
C SER A 49 -7.64 8.00 0.15
N THR A 50 -8.28 7.09 -0.60
CA THR A 50 -9.55 7.36 -1.29
C THR A 50 -10.67 7.60 -0.27
N LEU A 51 -10.76 6.75 0.75
CA LEU A 51 -11.74 6.94 1.83
C LEU A 51 -11.48 8.22 2.62
N ALA A 52 -10.23 8.64 2.76
CA ALA A 52 -9.89 9.90 3.41
C ALA A 52 -10.49 11.13 2.72
N LEU A 53 -10.84 11.08 1.44
CA LEU A 53 -11.57 12.17 0.77
C LEU A 53 -12.98 12.38 1.35
N LEU A 54 -13.62 11.34 1.88
CA LEU A 54 -14.96 11.42 2.46
C LEU A 54 -15.03 12.31 3.71
N ARG A 55 -13.89 12.63 4.32
CA ARG A 55 -13.83 13.61 5.43
C ARG A 55 -14.27 15.01 4.98
N ILE A 56 -14.09 15.35 3.71
CA ILE A 56 -14.53 16.61 3.11
C ILE A 56 -16.07 16.66 3.03
N SER A 57 -16.72 15.51 2.87
CA SER A 57 -18.17 15.35 2.79
C SER A 57 -18.84 15.17 4.17
N GLY A 58 -18.11 15.34 5.28
CA GLY A 58 -18.64 15.22 6.65
C GLY A 58 -18.70 13.79 7.21
N LEU A 59 -18.27 12.77 6.45
CA LEU A 59 -18.23 11.37 6.89
C LEU A 59 -16.95 11.07 7.69
N LEU A 60 -16.80 11.74 8.84
CA LEU A 60 -15.56 11.72 9.63
C LEU A 60 -15.17 10.33 10.14
N LEU A 61 -16.14 9.49 10.54
CA LEU A 61 -15.84 8.14 11.03
C LEU A 61 -15.14 7.29 9.96
N ILE A 62 -15.61 7.35 8.72
CA ILE A 62 -15.03 6.57 7.61
C ILE A 62 -13.76 7.26 7.10
N GLY A 63 -13.84 8.56 6.83
CA GLY A 63 -12.74 9.32 6.22
C GLY A 63 -11.57 9.60 7.17
N ILE A 64 -11.73 9.40 8.47
CA ILE A 64 -10.64 9.52 9.44
C ILE A 64 -10.38 8.17 10.08
N TRP A 65 -11.33 7.62 10.84
CA TRP A 65 -11.03 6.46 11.68
C TRP A 65 -10.68 5.22 10.85
N PHE A 66 -11.52 4.88 9.87
CA PHE A 66 -11.29 3.72 9.01
C PHE A 66 -10.08 3.92 8.06
N ALA A 67 -9.93 5.13 7.50
CA ALA A 67 -8.76 5.48 6.69
C ALA A 67 -7.44 5.32 7.45
N ASN A 68 -7.38 5.76 8.72
CA ASN A 68 -6.19 5.58 9.57
C ASN A 68 -6.00 4.12 9.98
N GLY A 69 -7.07 3.37 10.26
CA GLY A 69 -6.98 1.93 10.52
C GLY A 69 -6.38 1.14 9.34
N LEU A 70 -6.73 1.52 8.10
CA LEU A 70 -6.12 0.95 6.90
C LEU A 70 -4.63 1.29 6.78
N LEU A 71 -4.19 2.47 7.21
CA LEU A 71 -2.77 2.82 7.22
C LEU A 71 -1.95 1.91 8.14
N VAL A 72 -2.52 1.54 9.29
CA VAL A 72 -1.95 0.55 10.21
C VAL A 72 -1.86 -0.81 9.51
N ALA A 73 -2.95 -1.29 8.89
CA ALA A 73 -2.95 -2.55 8.15
C ALA A 73 -1.92 -2.57 6.99
N ALA A 74 -1.77 -1.46 6.26
CA ALA A 74 -0.77 -1.31 5.21
C ALA A 74 0.66 -1.53 5.74
N HIS A 75 0.98 -0.98 6.92
CA HIS A 75 2.28 -1.20 7.56
C HIS A 75 2.52 -2.67 7.87
N TRP A 76 1.51 -3.38 8.37
CA TRP A 76 1.62 -4.82 8.62
C TRP A 76 1.92 -5.59 7.33
N PHE A 77 1.28 -5.24 6.21
CA PHE A 77 1.60 -5.85 4.91
C PHE A 77 3.05 -5.62 4.49
N PHE A 78 3.58 -4.41 4.67
CA PHE A 78 4.98 -4.12 4.37
C PHE A 78 5.94 -4.93 5.25
N LEU A 79 5.70 -4.98 6.56
CA LEU A 79 6.50 -5.77 7.50
C LEU A 79 6.46 -7.26 7.18
N LEU A 80 5.29 -7.81 6.87
CA LEU A 80 5.13 -9.20 6.46
C LEU A 80 5.88 -9.48 5.15
N GLY A 81 5.80 -8.56 4.18
CA GLY A 81 6.57 -8.64 2.93
C GLY A 81 8.07 -8.70 3.21
N VAL A 82 8.59 -7.80 4.04
CA VAL A 82 10.02 -7.81 4.45
C VAL A 82 10.39 -9.12 5.17
N ALA A 83 9.54 -9.62 6.07
CA ALA A 83 9.78 -10.87 6.78
C ALA A 83 9.82 -12.10 5.83
N ARG A 84 9.01 -12.10 4.76
CA ARG A 84 9.04 -13.17 3.75
C ARG A 84 10.25 -13.06 2.83
N PHE A 85 10.59 -11.85 2.41
CA PHE A 85 11.75 -11.58 1.56
C PHE A 85 13.07 -11.97 2.24
N THR A 86 13.22 -11.59 3.51
CA THR A 86 14.42 -11.92 4.31
C THR A 86 14.55 -13.42 4.56
N LYS A 87 13.45 -14.13 4.86
CA LYS A 87 13.44 -15.60 4.95
C LYS A 87 13.83 -16.27 3.63
N ALA A 88 13.34 -15.77 2.48
CA ALA A 88 13.67 -16.33 1.18
C ALA A 88 15.14 -16.11 0.78
N ARG A 89 15.77 -15.01 1.22
CA ARG A 89 17.18 -14.69 0.94
C ARG A 89 18.19 -15.53 1.74
N LEU A 90 17.77 -16.29 2.76
CA LEU A 90 18.66 -17.16 3.55
C LEU A 90 18.99 -18.50 2.87
N SER A 91 18.42 -18.77 1.69
CA SER A 91 18.88 -19.87 0.84
C SER A 91 20.15 -19.45 0.10
N VAL A 92 21.30 -19.57 0.77
CA VAL A 92 22.57 -19.85 0.09
C VAL A 92 22.70 -21.37 0.05
N PRO A 93 22.48 -22.06 -1.09
CA PRO A 93 22.97 -23.42 -1.26
C PRO A 93 24.48 -23.32 -1.50
N GLY A 94 25.22 -23.22 -0.41
CA GLY A 94 26.62 -23.56 -0.39
C GLY A 94 26.74 -25.06 -0.16
N ARG A 95 26.67 -25.82 -1.26
CA ARG A 95 27.17 -27.19 -1.53
C ARG A 95 26.22 -27.95 -2.45
#